data_AF-A0A7S0P7W9-F1
#
_entry.id   AF-A0A7S0P7W9-F1
#
_cell.length_a   1.000
_cell.length_b   1.000
_cell.length_c   1.000
_cell.angle_alpha   90.00
_cell.angle_beta   90.00
_cell.angle_gamma   90.00
#
_symmetry.space_group_name_H-M   'P 1'
#
loop_
_entity.id
_entity.type
_entity.pdbx_description
1 polymer ?
#
loop_
_entity_poly.entity_id
_entity_poly.type
_entity_poly.pdbx_seq_one_letter_code
_entity_poly.pdbx_strand_id
1 'polypeptide(L)'
;ERQADALKLLKGALKLEIAKDAFHLETVWELLTKLKDMHMDEAKERHANMGSSEHGGHLAALNATYSQYLPLVAAANARITAQHEKDDIGTLAVYYKTAGEMCMLAQEYEQGEGLLHKALRLLDLVPNFDCSSLIDGCNMLLTIAESNKPKKQPSAVERREPEVAALEQAERASDSTRS
;
A
#
# COMPACT_ATOMS: atom_id res chain seq x y z
N GLU A 1 -24.64 8.43 17.68
CA GLU A 1 -24.35 9.88 17.79
C GLU A 1 -22.95 10.15 18.32
N ARG A 2 -22.61 9.78 19.56
CA ARG A 2 -21.27 10.07 20.16
C ARG A 2 -20.06 9.62 19.33
N GLN A 3 -20.10 8.43 18.71
CA GLN A 3 -18.99 7.92 17.89
C GLN A 3 -18.81 8.66 16.56
N ALA A 4 -19.91 9.04 15.91
CA ALA A 4 -19.87 9.82 14.67
C ALA A 4 -19.29 11.22 14.91
N ASP A 5 -19.65 11.85 16.03
CA ASP A 5 -19.08 13.13 16.44
C ASP A 5 -17.58 13.00 16.77
N ALA A 6 -17.19 11.93 17.48
CA ALA A 6 -15.79 11.64 17.77
C ALA A 6 -14.95 11.45 16.49
N LEU A 7 -15.44 10.68 15.51
CA LEU A 7 -14.80 10.51 14.19
C LEU A 7 -14.64 11.83 13.46
N LYS A 8 -15.69 12.67 13.48
CA LYS A 8 -15.66 14.00 12.85
C LYS A 8 -14.60 14.90 13.50
N LEU A 9 -14.54 14.92 14.82
CA LEU A 9 -13.57 15.70 15.58
C LEU A 9 -12.14 15.22 15.34
N LEU A 10 -11.89 13.91 15.38
CA LEU A 10 -10.56 13.33 15.10
C LEU A 10 -10.09 13.63 13.67
N LYS A 11 -10.98 13.47 12.69
CA LYS A 11 -10.67 13.84 11.29
C LYS A 11 -10.39 15.34 11.16
N GLY A 12 -11.09 16.18 11.91
CA GLY A 12 -10.83 17.62 12.00
C GLY A 12 -9.46 17.93 12.62
N ALA A 13 -9.12 17.29 13.73
CA ALA A 13 -7.83 17.42 14.39
C ALA A 13 -6.68 17.02 13.46
N LEU A 14 -6.83 15.91 12.74
CA LEU A 14 -5.85 15.45 11.76
C LEU A 14 -5.62 16.49 10.65
N LYS A 15 -6.69 17.06 10.11
CA LYS A 15 -6.59 18.13 9.10
C LYS A 15 -5.84 19.35 9.62
N LEU A 16 -6.12 19.76 10.86
CA LEU A 16 -5.45 20.90 11.50
C LEU A 16 -3.97 20.62 11.75
N GLU A 17 -3.64 19.41 12.24
CA GLU A 17 -2.28 18.99 12.49
C GLU A 17 -1.42 19.00 11.22
N ILE A 18 -1.98 18.52 10.10
CA ILE A 18 -1.32 18.52 8.79
C ILE A 18 -1.12 19.95 8.25
N ALA A 19 -2.07 20.84 8.51
CA ALA A 19 -2.08 22.18 7.93
C ALA A 19 -1.24 23.20 8.71
N LYS A 20 -1.09 23.06 10.02
CA LYS A 20 -0.37 24.06 10.84
C LYS A 20 1.11 24.17 10.48
N ASP A 21 1.71 25.30 10.83
CA ASP A 21 3.14 25.55 10.57
C ASP A 21 4.03 24.63 11.43
N ALA A 22 3.70 24.49 12.71
CA ALA A 22 4.38 23.59 13.65
C ALA A 22 3.86 22.14 13.51
N PHE A 23 4.13 21.50 12.38
CA PHE A 23 3.73 20.12 12.07
C PHE A 23 4.44 19.10 12.96
N HIS A 24 3.69 18.20 13.61
CA HIS A 24 4.25 17.10 14.41
C HIS A 24 3.80 15.76 13.83
N LEU A 25 4.76 15.02 13.26
CA LEU A 25 4.48 13.73 12.63
C LEU A 25 3.92 12.70 13.63
N GLU A 26 4.37 12.76 14.89
CA GLU A 26 3.89 11.89 15.97
C GLU A 26 2.37 11.97 16.12
N THR A 27 1.86 13.19 16.29
CA THR A 27 0.43 13.46 16.40
C THR A 27 -0.35 12.98 15.16
N VAL A 28 0.23 13.10 13.96
CA VAL A 28 -0.41 12.65 12.73
C VAL A 28 -0.62 11.15 12.72
N TRP A 29 0.42 10.35 13.00
CA TRP A 29 0.26 8.89 12.96
C TRP A 29 -0.65 8.41 14.08
N GLU A 30 -0.59 9.00 15.28
CA GLU A 30 -1.51 8.65 16.37
C GLU A 30 -2.98 8.89 16.00
N LEU A 31 -3.28 10.02 15.35
CA LEU A 31 -4.63 10.33 14.89
C LEU A 31 -5.09 9.37 13.80
N LEU A 32 -4.20 9.00 12.86
CA LEU A 32 -4.50 7.99 11.84
C LEU A 32 -4.78 6.62 12.47
N THR A 33 -3.97 6.19 13.44
CA THR A 33 -4.17 4.93 14.18
C THR A 33 -5.51 4.93 14.90
N LYS A 34 -5.84 5.99 15.65
CA LYS A 34 -7.13 6.11 16.35
C LYS A 34 -8.31 6.07 15.38
N LEU A 35 -8.23 6.77 14.26
CA LEU A 35 -9.27 6.75 13.22
C LEU A 35 -9.43 5.35 12.62
N LYS A 36 -8.31 4.66 12.35
CA LYS A 36 -8.32 3.29 11.84
C LYS A 36 -8.96 2.32 12.85
N ASP A 37 -8.56 2.39 14.11
CA ASP A 37 -9.02 1.47 15.15
C ASP A 37 -10.53 1.63 15.39
N MET A 38 -11.05 2.87 15.42
CA MET A 38 -12.50 3.11 15.55
C MET A 38 -13.32 2.48 14.42
N HIS A 39 -12.83 2.54 13.18
CA HIS A 39 -13.50 1.91 12.04
C HIS A 39 -13.37 0.39 12.05
N MET A 40 -12.23 -0.13 12.49
CA MET A 40 -12.01 -1.57 12.63
C MET A 40 -12.90 -2.17 13.72
N ASP A 41 -13.07 -1.48 14.84
CA ASP A 41 -13.94 -1.95 15.93
C ASP A 41 -15.41 -1.92 15.50
N GLU A 42 -15.84 -0.86 14.81
CA GLU A 42 -17.19 -0.81 14.23
C GLU A 42 -17.41 -1.92 13.18
N ALA A 43 -16.41 -2.20 12.34
CA ALA A 43 -16.44 -3.29 11.38
C ALA A 43 -16.57 -4.66 12.05
N LYS A 44 -15.84 -4.89 13.16
CA LYS A 44 -15.92 -6.13 13.95
C LYS A 44 -17.29 -6.29 14.61
N GLU A 45 -17.83 -5.22 15.19
CA GLU A 45 -19.17 -5.23 15.81
C GLU A 45 -20.27 -5.53 14.78
N ARG A 46 -20.19 -4.94 13.59
CA ARG A 46 -21.12 -5.24 12.50
C ARG A 46 -21.03 -6.71 12.07
N HIS A 47 -19.81 -7.25 11.92
CA HIS A 47 -19.60 -8.66 11.57
C HIS A 47 -20.12 -9.63 12.63
N ALA A 48 -19.88 -9.36 13.91
CA ALA A 48 -20.37 -10.19 15.00
C ALA A 48 -21.90 -10.28 15.03
N ASN A 49 -22.58 -9.27 14.48
CA ASN A 49 -24.04 -9.19 14.41
C ASN A 49 -24.64 -9.61 13.04
N MET A 50 -23.81 -9.89 12.03
CA MET A 50 -24.26 -10.33 10.70
C MET A 50 -24.26 -11.86 10.59
N GLY A 51 -25.33 -12.43 10.02
CA GLY A 51 -25.36 -13.83 9.61
C GLY A 51 -24.39 -14.11 8.45
N SER A 52 -23.97 -15.36 8.29
CA SER A 52 -22.88 -15.80 7.41
C SER A 52 -23.02 -15.54 5.90
N SER A 53 -24.07 -14.86 5.41
CA SER A 53 -24.36 -14.71 3.98
C SER A 53 -23.92 -13.40 3.31
N GLU A 54 -23.34 -12.42 4.01
CA GLU A 54 -23.07 -11.07 3.44
C GLU A 54 -21.58 -10.67 3.31
N HIS A 55 -20.70 -11.63 3.01
CA HIS A 55 -19.24 -11.37 2.98
C HIS A 55 -18.79 -10.37 1.88
N GLY A 56 -19.53 -10.24 0.77
CA GLY A 56 -19.13 -9.37 -0.35
C GLY A 56 -19.33 -7.87 -0.12
N GLY A 57 -20.35 -7.47 0.65
CA GLY A 57 -20.63 -6.06 0.92
C GLY A 57 -19.63 -5.40 1.88
N HIS A 58 -18.97 -6.22 2.71
CA HIS A 58 -18.06 -5.74 3.73
C HIS A 58 -16.81 -5.05 3.16
N LEU A 59 -16.18 -5.65 2.15
CA LEU A 59 -14.95 -5.11 1.56
C LEU A 59 -15.21 -3.80 0.82
N ALA A 60 -16.36 -3.67 0.16
CA ALA A 60 -16.77 -2.42 -0.50
C ALA A 60 -17.05 -1.31 0.53
N ALA A 61 -17.66 -1.65 1.67
CA ALA A 61 -17.89 -0.70 2.75
C ALA A 61 -16.58 -0.23 3.40
N LEU A 62 -15.61 -1.12 3.61
CA LEU A 62 -14.27 -0.76 4.08
C LEU A 62 -13.56 0.15 3.08
N ASN A 63 -13.56 -0.21 1.79
CA ASN A 63 -12.98 0.63 0.75
C ASN A 63 -13.54 2.06 0.80
N ALA A 64 -14.87 2.21 0.74
CA ALA A 64 -15.50 3.52 0.80
C ALA A 64 -15.15 4.30 2.08
N THR A 65 -15.05 3.59 3.21
CA THR A 65 -14.69 4.18 4.50
C THR A 65 -13.26 4.69 4.53
N TYR A 66 -12.30 3.94 3.98
CA TYR A 66 -10.88 4.32 4.05
C TYR A 66 -10.45 5.27 2.93
N SER A 67 -11.11 5.25 1.77
CA SER A 67 -10.85 6.16 0.65
C SER A 67 -10.94 7.64 1.04
N GLN A 68 -11.78 7.99 2.02
CA GLN A 68 -11.91 9.36 2.50
C GLN A 68 -10.66 9.94 3.20
N TYR A 69 -9.70 9.08 3.55
CA TYR A 69 -8.47 9.45 4.25
C TYR A 69 -7.27 9.57 3.31
N LEU A 70 -7.34 9.03 2.09
CA LEU A 70 -6.24 9.08 1.12
C LEU A 70 -5.73 10.50 0.85
N PRO A 71 -6.59 11.54 0.70
CA PRO A 71 -6.10 12.91 0.54
C PRO A 71 -5.34 13.42 1.76
N LEU A 72 -5.69 12.96 2.97
CA LEU A 72 -5.01 13.35 4.21
C LEU A 72 -3.66 12.64 4.34
N VAL A 73 -3.58 11.36 3.97
CA VAL A 73 -2.33 10.62 3.88
C VAL A 73 -1.38 11.27 2.87
N ALA A 74 -1.88 11.64 1.69
CA ALA A 74 -1.08 12.34 0.68
C ALA A 74 -0.59 13.70 1.18
N ALA A 75 -1.46 14.49 1.82
CA ALA A 75 -1.10 15.79 2.38
C ALA A 75 -0.07 15.70 3.52
N ALA A 76 -0.23 14.74 4.43
CA ALA A 76 0.74 14.47 5.49
C ALA A 76 2.09 14.03 4.91
N ASN A 77 2.08 13.14 3.92
CA ASN A 77 3.29 12.67 3.25
C ASN A 77 4.05 13.81 2.54
N ALA A 78 3.34 14.80 1.99
CA ALA A 78 3.95 15.97 1.37
C ALA A 78 4.61 16.93 2.37
N ARG A 79 4.27 16.85 3.67
CA ARG A 79 4.86 17.65 4.74
C ARG A 79 6.12 17.02 5.34
N ILE A 80 6.31 15.71 5.16
CA ILE A 80 7.48 15.00 5.66
C ILE A 80 8.73 15.49 4.93
N THR A 81 9.69 15.97 5.70
CA THR A 81 10.96 16.50 5.19
C THR A 81 12.12 15.54 5.46
N ALA A 82 13.26 15.76 4.80
CA ALA A 82 14.50 15.02 5.09
C ALA A 82 14.98 15.14 6.55
N GLN A 83 14.51 16.14 7.31
CA GLN A 83 14.82 16.26 8.74
C GLN A 83 14.10 15.17 9.55
N HIS A 84 12.86 14.85 9.22
CA HIS A 84 12.09 13.79 9.89
C HIS A 84 12.75 12.42 9.69
N GLU A 85 13.33 12.17 8.52
CA GLU A 85 14.06 10.93 8.23
C GLU A 85 15.33 10.75 9.07
N LYS A 86 15.88 11.84 9.62
CA LYS A 86 17.10 11.81 10.45
C LYS A 86 16.79 11.71 11.93
N ASP A 87 15.82 12.50 12.39
CA ASP A 87 15.60 12.71 13.82
C ASP A 87 14.58 11.73 14.40
N ASP A 88 13.73 11.13 13.57
CA ASP A 88 12.53 10.44 14.05
C ASP A 88 12.17 9.19 13.23
N ILE A 89 13.19 8.35 13.01
CA ILE A 89 13.08 7.12 12.20
C ILE A 89 11.94 6.22 12.69
N GLY A 90 11.79 6.05 14.01
CA GLY A 90 10.76 5.21 14.61
C GLY A 90 9.35 5.71 14.31
N THR A 91 9.07 6.99 14.58
CA THR A 91 7.77 7.63 14.29
C THR A 91 7.47 7.60 12.79
N LEU A 92 8.47 7.86 11.96
CA LEU A 92 8.30 7.84 10.52
C LEU A 92 8.00 6.42 10.00
N ALA A 93 8.62 5.40 10.59
CA ALA A 93 8.34 4.01 10.27
C ALA A 93 6.88 3.63 10.59
N VAL A 94 6.40 3.95 11.81
CA VAL A 94 5.02 3.65 12.21
C VAL A 94 3.99 4.49 11.45
N TYR A 95 4.34 5.73 11.08
CA TYR A 95 3.53 6.54 10.17
C TYR A 95 3.37 5.85 8.82
N TYR A 96 4.46 5.48 8.16
CA TYR A 96 4.39 4.85 6.84
C TYR A 96 3.66 3.50 6.87
N LYS A 97 3.84 2.72 7.95
CA LYS A 97 3.10 1.48 8.17
C LYS A 97 1.60 1.72 8.28
N THR A 98 1.19 2.69 9.09
CA THR A 98 -0.22 3.03 9.31
C THR A 98 -0.85 3.64 8.06
N ALA A 99 -0.14 4.55 7.38
CA ALA A 99 -0.58 5.14 6.12
C ALA A 99 -0.73 4.07 5.01
N GLY A 100 0.23 3.15 4.91
CA GLY A 100 0.18 2.01 4.00
C GLY A 100 -1.02 1.12 4.26
N GLU A 101 -1.29 0.77 5.53
CA GLU A 101 -2.50 0.03 5.94
C GLU A 101 -3.79 0.70 5.47
N MET A 102 -3.91 2.01 5.65
CA MET A 102 -5.10 2.74 5.21
C MET A 102 -5.28 2.73 3.70
N CYS A 103 -4.18 2.83 2.93
CA CYS A 103 -4.22 2.65 1.48
C CYS A 103 -4.65 1.23 1.09
N MET A 104 -4.14 0.19 1.77
CA MET A 104 -4.54 -1.20 1.52
C MET A 104 -6.03 -1.43 1.78
N LEU A 105 -6.55 -0.89 2.88
CA LEU A 105 -7.99 -0.96 3.22
C LEU A 105 -8.86 -0.19 2.23
N ALA A 106 -8.32 0.88 1.65
CA ALA A 106 -8.91 1.62 0.54
C ALA A 106 -8.67 0.96 -0.84
N GLN A 107 -8.08 -0.25 -0.90
CA GLN A 107 -7.72 -0.95 -2.14
C GLN A 107 -6.78 -0.18 -3.09
N GLU A 108 -6.09 0.84 -2.59
CA GLU A 108 -5.05 1.58 -3.31
C GLU A 108 -3.70 0.86 -3.15
N TYR A 109 -3.63 -0.37 -3.68
CA TYR A 109 -2.51 -1.29 -3.42
C TYR A 109 -1.15 -0.72 -3.84
N GLU A 110 -1.05 -0.05 -5.00
CA GLU A 110 0.22 0.52 -5.48
C GLU A 110 0.77 1.59 -4.53
N GLN A 111 -0.09 2.51 -4.08
CA GLN A 111 0.30 3.52 -3.10
C GLN A 111 0.63 2.89 -1.75
N GLY A 112 -0.17 1.91 -1.31
CA GLY A 112 0.04 1.18 -0.06
C GLY A 112 1.38 0.47 -0.03
N GLU A 113 1.75 -0.25 -1.08
CA GLU A 113 3.04 -0.94 -1.20
C GLU A 113 4.22 0.04 -1.09
N GLY A 114 4.13 1.16 -1.80
CA GLY A 114 5.17 2.20 -1.75
C GLY A 114 5.40 2.73 -0.34
N LEU A 115 4.35 2.87 0.46
CA LEU A 115 4.44 3.27 1.87
C LEU A 115 4.96 2.14 2.76
N LEU A 116 4.47 0.91 2.59
CA LEU A 116 4.91 -0.24 3.39
C LEU A 116 6.40 -0.58 3.17
N HIS A 117 6.91 -0.48 1.94
CA HIS A 117 8.34 -0.65 1.67
C HIS A 117 9.20 0.43 2.34
N LYS A 118 8.72 1.68 2.40
CA LYS A 118 9.39 2.73 3.18
C LYS A 118 9.38 2.40 4.66
N ALA A 119 8.25 1.90 5.19
CA ALA A 119 8.14 1.49 6.58
C ALA A 119 9.15 0.38 6.91
N LEU A 120 9.18 -0.71 6.12
CA LEU A 120 10.13 -1.82 6.29
C LEU A 120 11.59 -1.33 6.36
N ARG A 121 12.01 -0.51 5.40
CA ARG A 121 13.37 0.05 5.37
C ARG A 121 13.71 0.81 6.66
N LEU A 122 12.75 1.54 7.23
CA LEU A 122 12.99 2.33 8.44
C LEU A 122 12.93 1.47 9.71
N LEU A 123 12.04 0.47 9.76
CA LEU A 123 11.93 -0.46 10.89
C LEU A 123 13.24 -1.21 11.14
N ASP A 124 13.95 -1.61 10.07
CA ASP A 124 15.26 -2.26 10.16
C ASP A 124 16.36 -1.34 10.74
N LEU A 125 16.15 -0.01 10.73
CA LEU A 125 17.10 0.98 11.20
C LEU A 125 16.81 1.46 12.63
N VAL A 126 15.70 1.03 13.25
CA VAL A 126 15.35 1.43 14.62
C VAL A 126 16.26 0.69 15.61
N PRO A 127 17.15 1.39 16.34
CA PRO A 127 18.06 0.73 17.27
C PRO A 127 17.33 0.30 18.55
N ASN A 128 17.76 -0.82 19.13
CA ASN A 128 17.33 -1.30 20.46
C ASN A 128 15.82 -1.50 20.63
N PHE A 129 15.07 -1.70 19.55
CA PHE A 129 13.65 -2.01 19.60
C PHE A 129 13.35 -3.23 18.72
N ASP A 130 12.54 -4.15 19.24
CA ASP A 130 12.08 -5.29 18.46
C ASP A 130 10.89 -4.88 17.57
N CYS A 131 11.17 -4.74 16.28
CA CYS A 131 10.20 -4.37 15.26
C CYS A 131 9.54 -5.57 14.56
N SER A 132 9.82 -6.82 14.95
CA SER A 132 9.41 -8.01 14.20
C SER A 132 7.91 -8.07 13.91
N SER A 133 7.06 -7.75 14.89
CA SER A 133 5.60 -7.76 14.67
C SER A 133 5.13 -6.70 13.67
N LEU A 134 5.80 -5.55 13.60
CA LEU A 134 5.48 -4.48 12.64
C LEU A 134 5.93 -4.88 11.23
N ILE A 135 7.12 -5.50 11.13
CA ILE A 135 7.67 -6.03 9.88
C ILE A 135 6.76 -7.14 9.32
N ASP A 136 6.37 -8.09 10.15
CA ASP A 136 5.46 -9.17 9.77
C ASP A 136 4.11 -8.63 9.27
N GLY A 137 3.57 -7.61 9.95
CA GLY A 137 2.36 -6.92 9.53
C GLY A 137 2.49 -6.26 8.14
N CYS A 138 3.60 -5.58 7.88
CA CYS A 138 3.89 -5.02 6.55
C CYS A 138 3.96 -6.12 5.48
N ASN A 139 4.70 -7.20 5.73
CA ASN A 139 4.87 -8.30 4.78
C ASN A 139 3.53 -9.00 4.46
N MET A 140 2.70 -9.24 5.49
CA MET A 140 1.36 -9.81 5.29
C MET A 140 0.51 -8.97 4.33
N LEU A 141 0.51 -7.65 4.51
CA LEU A 141 -0.26 -6.74 3.65
C LEU A 141 0.28 -6.69 2.23
N LEU A 142 1.60 -6.73 2.06
CA LEU A 142 2.24 -6.82 0.75
C LEU A 142 1.83 -8.10 0.01
N THR A 143 1.83 -9.26 0.68
CA THR A 143 1.36 -10.52 0.09
C THR A 143 -0.12 -10.46 -0.32
N ILE A 144 -0.96 -9.81 0.48
CA ILE A 144 -2.38 -9.58 0.13
C ILE A 144 -2.48 -8.70 -1.12
N ALA A 145 -1.72 -7.60 -1.18
CA ALA A 145 -1.71 -6.70 -2.33
C ALA A 145 -1.29 -7.41 -3.62
N GLU A 146 -0.21 -8.21 -3.57
CA GLU A 146 0.25 -9.03 -4.69
C GLU A 146 -0.83 -9.98 -5.20
N SER A 147 -1.58 -10.62 -4.29
CA SER A 147 -2.66 -11.54 -4.65
C SER A 147 -3.86 -10.86 -5.30
N ASN A 148 -4.06 -9.57 -5.03
CA ASN A 148 -5.17 -8.77 -5.56
C ASN A 148 -4.82 -7.99 -6.84
N LYS A 149 -3.54 -7.93 -7.23
CA LYS A 149 -3.15 -7.33 -8.50
C LYS A 149 -3.71 -8.15 -9.67
N PRO A 150 -4.26 -7.50 -10.71
CA PRO A 150 -4.64 -8.21 -11.93
C PRO A 150 -3.39 -8.88 -12.48
N LYS A 151 -3.40 -10.22 -12.57
CA LYS A 151 -2.32 -10.97 -13.18
C LYS A 151 -2.11 -10.42 -14.58
N LYS A 152 -0.98 -9.76 -14.83
CA LYS A 152 -0.56 -9.41 -16.19
C LYS A 152 -0.54 -10.73 -16.95
N GLN A 153 -1.51 -10.96 -17.83
CA GLN A 153 -1.40 -12.04 -18.79
C GLN A 153 -0.07 -11.82 -19.52
N PRO A 154 0.80 -12.84 -19.64
CA PRO A 154 2.01 -12.70 -20.43
C PRO A 154 1.56 -12.29 -21.84
N SER A 155 1.91 -11.06 -22.23
CA SER A 155 1.64 -10.58 -23.57
C SER A 155 2.29 -11.56 -24.55
N ALA A 156 1.48 -12.19 -25.39
CA ALA A 156 1.91 -13.08 -26.45
C ALA A 156 2.65 -12.28 -27.53
N VAL A 157 3.86 -11.80 -27.23
CA VAL A 157 4.77 -11.12 -28.15
C VAL A 157 6.19 -11.61 -27.89
N GLU A 158 6.40 -12.91 -28.08
CA GLU A 158 7.71 -13.44 -28.47
C GLU A 158 7.56 -14.81 -29.14
N ARG A 159 6.78 -14.85 -30.24
CA ARG A 159 7.08 -15.79 -31.32
C ARG A 159 7.93 -15.02 -32.33
N ARG A 160 9.25 -14.97 -32.08
CA ARG A 160 10.19 -14.72 -33.18
C ARG A 160 10.22 -15.99 -34.02
N GLU A 161 9.72 -15.89 -35.23
CA GLU A 161 9.84 -16.90 -36.28
C GLU A 161 11.32 -17.19 -36.56
N PRO A 162 11.73 -18.45 -36.79
CA PRO A 162 13.05 -18.73 -37.34
C PRO A 162 12.96 -18.69 -38.88
N GLU A 163 12.83 -17.51 -39.48
CA GLU A 163 12.82 -17.34 -40.95
C GLU A 163 14.11 -16.67 -41.45
N VAL A 164 15.27 -17.26 -41.13
CA VAL A 164 16.53 -16.92 -41.83
C VAL A 164 17.41 -18.15 -42.14
N ALA A 165 17.11 -19.33 -41.57
CA ALA A 165 17.91 -20.53 -41.82
C ALA A 165 17.66 -21.22 -43.19
N ALA A 166 16.64 -20.81 -43.94
CA ALA A 166 16.28 -21.44 -45.22
C ALA A 166 16.97 -20.82 -46.46
N LEU A 167 17.62 -19.66 -46.34
CA LEU A 167 18.26 -18.98 -47.48
C LEU A 167 19.74 -19.34 -47.66
N GLU A 168 20.45 -19.78 -46.61
CA GLU A 168 21.87 -20.19 -46.74
C GLU A 168 22.09 -21.63 -47.24
N GLN A 169 21.04 -22.48 -47.28
CA GLN A 169 21.14 -23.84 -47.83
C GLN A 169 20.77 -23.94 -49.32
N ALA A 170 20.12 -22.91 -49.89
CA ALA A 170 19.81 -22.87 -51.31
C ALA A 170 21.00 -22.44 -52.18
N GLU A 171 21.88 -21.55 -51.69
CA GLU A 171 23.05 -21.08 -52.47
C GLU A 171 24.17 -22.12 -52.56
N ARG A 172 24.29 -23.05 -51.59
CA ARG A 172 25.30 -24.14 -51.64
C ARG A 172 24.96 -25.27 -52.61
N ALA A 173 23.70 -25.38 -53.05
CA ALA A 173 23.28 -26.42 -54.00
C ALA A 173 23.45 -26.00 -55.48
N SER A 174 23.50 -24.69 -55.76
CA SER A 174 23.65 -24.16 -57.13
C SER A 174 25.09 -24.16 -57.65
N ASP A 175 26.10 -24.17 -56.78
CA ASP A 175 27.52 -24.10 -57.18
C ASP A 175 28.17 -25.48 -57.45
N SER A 176 27.43 -26.58 -57.22
CA SER A 176 27.90 -27.95 -57.50
C SER A 176 27.55 -28.46 -58.92
N THR A 177 26.93 -27.63 -59.77
CA THR A 177 26.48 -28.04 -61.12
C THR A 177 27.29 -27.42 -62.26
N ARG A 178 28.44 -26.79 -61.97
CA ARG A 178 29.42 -26.37 -62.98
C ARG A 178 30.69 -27.22 -62.87
N SER A 179 30.62 -28.43 -63.42
CA SER A 179 31.77 -29.22 -63.88
C SER A 179 31.33 -30.05 -65.08
#